data_AF-A0A9D6QKE7-F1
#
_entry.id   AF-A0A9D6QKE7-F1
#
_cell.length_a   1.000
_cell.length_b   1.000
_cell.length_c   1.000
_cell.angle_alpha   90.00
_cell.angle_beta   90.00
_cell.angle_gamma   90.00
#
_symmetry.space_group_name_H-M   'P 1'
#
loop_
_entity.id
_entity.type
_entity.pdbx_description
1 polymer ?
#
loop_
_entity_poly.entity_id
_entity_poly.type
_entity_poly.pdbx_seq_one_letter_code
_entity_poly.pdbx_strand_id
1 'polypeptide(L)'
;MRPRDVLGLVAALVMAAVCVRLGLWQIARLHEKQALNATLRAAEHAPPLAVAGEPPPLAVARERSLEVRGTFDEAHQILLAGRAHGG
;
A
#
# COMPACT_ATOMS: atom_id res chain seq x y z
N MET A 1 -19.02 38.50 34.41
CA MET A 1 -18.74 37.06 34.23
C MET A 1 -17.72 36.63 35.28
N ARG A 2 -17.92 35.50 35.95
CA ARG A 2 -16.96 35.06 36.96
C ARG A 2 -15.77 34.39 36.25
N PRO A 3 -14.54 34.48 36.80
CA PRO A 3 -13.32 33.99 36.12
C PRO A 3 -13.38 32.51 35.75
N ARG A 4 -14.09 31.71 36.55
CA ARG A 4 -14.40 30.30 36.28
C ARG A 4 -15.24 30.05 35.02
N ASP A 5 -16.18 30.94 34.71
CA ASP A 5 -17.05 30.80 33.53
C ASP A 5 -16.24 31.07 32.25
N VAL A 6 -15.31 32.04 32.31
CA VAL A 6 -14.37 32.35 31.22
C VAL A 6 -13.42 31.18 30.99
N LEU A 7 -12.89 30.58 32.05
CA LEU A 7 -12.01 29.42 31.95
C LEU A 7 -12.71 28.23 31.27
N GLY A 8 -13.97 27.96 31.64
CA GLY A 8 -14.77 26.90 31.02
C GLY A 8 -15.00 27.14 29.52
N LEU A 9 -15.30 28.38 29.12
CA LEU A 9 -15.46 28.75 27.72
C LEU A 9 -14.16 28.56 26.93
N VAL A 10 -13.03 29.02 27.47
CA VAL A 10 -11.72 28.86 26.83
C VAL A 10 -11.39 27.38 26.65
N ALA A 11 -11.62 26.55 27.68
CA ALA A 11 -11.39 25.11 27.60
C ALA A 11 -12.26 24.44 26.51
N ALA A 12 -13.54 24.83 26.40
CA ALA A 12 -14.43 24.33 25.36
C ALA A 12 -13.95 24.72 23.95
N LEU A 13 -13.50 25.97 23.76
CA LEU A 13 -12.97 26.44 22.48
C LEU A 13 -11.67 25.71 22.09
N VAL A 14 -10.77 25.49 23.06
CA VAL A 14 -9.53 24.71 22.83
C VAL A 14 -9.88 23.29 22.42
N MET A 15 -10.82 22.64 23.10
CA MET A 15 -11.25 21.30 22.75
C MET A 15 -11.84 21.23 21.34
N ALA A 16 -12.73 22.17 21.00
CA ALA A 16 -13.31 22.26 19.67
C ALA A 16 -12.23 22.45 18.59
N ALA A 17 -11.26 23.34 18.82
CA ALA A 17 -10.15 23.56 17.90
C ALA A 17 -9.28 22.30 17.71
N VAL A 18 -9.02 21.54 18.78
CA VAL A 18 -8.31 20.26 18.71
C VAL A 18 -9.07 19.24 17.86
N CYS A 19 -10.38 19.09 18.08
CA CYS A 19 -11.22 18.18 17.29
C CYS A 19 -11.22 18.54 15.80
N VAL A 20 -11.36 19.83 15.47
CA VAL A 20 -11.29 20.31 14.07
C VAL A 20 -9.93 19.98 13.47
N ARG A 21 -8.83 20.28 14.17
CA ARG A 21 -7.47 19.97 13.70
C ARG A 21 -7.27 18.47 13.48
N LEU A 22 -7.81 17.62 14.36
CA LEU A 22 -7.76 16.17 14.19
C LEU A 22 -8.59 15.69 12.99
N GLY A 23 -9.78 16.26 12.77
CA GLY A 23 -10.59 15.96 11.59
C GLY A 23 -9.88 16.31 10.28
N LEU A 24 -9.25 17.49 10.23
CA LEU A 24 -8.42 17.90 9.08
C LEU A 24 -7.23 16.96 8.87
N TRP A 25 -6.58 16.53 9.95
CA TRP A 25 -5.49 15.56 9.89
C TRP A 25 -5.96 14.21 9.35
N GLN A 26 -7.13 13.73 9.77
CA GLN A 26 -7.69 12.47 9.27
C GLN A 26 -7.93 12.53 7.75
N ILE A 27 -8.48 13.63 7.23
CA ILE A 27 -8.70 13.81 5.79
C ILE A 27 -7.36 13.88 5.03
N ALA A 28 -6.40 14.65 5.54
CA ALA A 28 -5.07 14.74 4.93
C ALA A 28 -4.39 13.36 4.87
N ARG A 29 -4.47 12.60 5.98
CA ARG A 29 -3.92 11.25 6.06
C ARG A 29 -4.64 10.26 5.13
N LEU A 30 -5.94 10.42 4.93
CA LEU A 30 -6.69 9.62 3.95
C LEU A 30 -6.16 9.87 2.53
N HIS A 31 -6.02 11.13 2.11
CA HIS A 31 -5.51 11.47 0.78
C HIS A 31 -4.08 10.95 0.57
N GLU A 32 -3.22 11.05 1.58
CA GLU A 32 -1.87 10.47 1.53
C GLU A 32 -1.91 8.96 1.26
N LYS A 33 -2.75 8.21 2.00
CA LYS A 33 -2.91 6.77 1.79
C LYS A 33 -3.52 6.43 0.44
N GLN A 34 -4.48 7.22 -0.04
CA GLN A 34 -5.11 7.02 -1.34
C GLN A 34 -4.12 7.24 -2.49
N ALA A 35 -3.29 8.29 -2.41
CA ALA A 35 -2.25 8.55 -3.38
C ALA A 35 -1.25 7.40 -3.46
N LEU A 36 -0.78 6.90 -2.31
CA LEU A 36 0.11 5.74 -2.27
C LEU A 36 -0.56 4.51 -2.89
N ASN A 37 -1.78 4.18 -2.47
CA ASN A 37 -2.49 3.01 -3.00
C ASN A 37 -2.79 3.12 -4.50
N ALA A 38 -3.05 4.31 -5.02
CA ALA A 38 -3.27 4.53 -6.44
C ALA A 38 -2.02 4.15 -7.26
N THR A 39 -0.82 4.50 -6.77
CA THR A 39 0.43 4.12 -7.44
C THR A 39 0.65 2.61 -7.44
N LEU A 40 0.40 1.94 -6.31
CA LEU A 40 0.54 0.49 -6.18
C LEU A 40 -0.45 -0.24 -7.09
N ARG A 41 -1.73 0.14 -7.05
CA ARG A 41 -2.77 -0.48 -7.89
C ARG A 41 -2.50 -0.28 -9.38
N ALA A 42 -2.02 0.89 -9.78
CA ALA A 42 -1.65 1.14 -11.16
C ALA A 42 -0.50 0.22 -11.62
N ALA A 43 0.47 -0.06 -10.75
CA ALA A 43 1.53 -1.00 -11.03
C ALA A 43 1.02 -2.46 -11.12
N GLU A 44 0.18 -2.88 -10.16
CA GLU A 44 -0.39 -4.24 -10.13
C GLU A 44 -1.26 -4.54 -11.37
N HIS A 45 -2.07 -3.56 -11.81
CA HIS A 45 -2.98 -3.73 -12.95
C HIS A 45 -2.32 -3.45 -14.30
N ALA A 46 -1.07 -2.98 -14.31
CA ALA A 46 -0.35 -2.79 -15.57
C ALA A 46 -0.06 -4.16 -16.21
N PRO A 47 0.01 -4.22 -17.56
CA PRO A 47 0.38 -5.45 -18.25
C PRO A 47 1.67 -6.05 -17.67
N PRO A 48 1.72 -7.38 -17.50
CA PRO A 48 2.91 -8.05 -17.02
C PRO A 48 4.12 -7.71 -17.88
N LEU A 49 5.25 -7.44 -17.22
CA LEU A 49 6.52 -7.23 -17.93
C LEU A 49 7.06 -8.60 -18.35
N ALA A 50 7.18 -8.81 -19.66
CA ALA A 50 7.86 -9.98 -20.20
C ALA A 50 9.35 -9.90 -19.85
N VAL A 51 9.84 -10.85 -19.08
CA VAL A 51 11.27 -10.96 -18.73
C VAL A 51 11.89 -11.95 -19.70
N ALA A 52 12.63 -11.42 -20.66
CA ALA A 52 13.41 -12.21 -21.63
C ALA A 52 14.89 -12.15 -21.24
N GLY A 53 15.32 -13.07 -20.37
CA GLY A 53 16.70 -13.14 -19.88
C GLY A 53 16.88 -12.50 -18.51
N GLU A 54 17.65 -11.42 -18.44
CA GLU A 54 18.02 -10.81 -17.16
C GLU A 54 16.84 -10.09 -16.51
N PRO A 55 16.58 -10.28 -15.21
CA PRO A 55 15.47 -9.64 -14.53
C PRO A 55 15.65 -8.11 -14.54
N PRO A 56 14.55 -7.35 -14.74
CA PRO A 56 14.61 -5.91 -14.71
C PRO A 56 15.04 -5.40 -13.32
N PRO A 57 15.66 -4.21 -13.23
CA PRO A 57 16.04 -3.62 -11.96
C PRO A 57 14.85 -3.59 -10.98
N LEU A 58 15.12 -3.79 -9.68
CA LEU A 58 14.08 -3.81 -8.65
C LEU A 58 13.19 -2.56 -8.69
N ALA A 59 13.75 -1.40 -8.99
CA ALA A 59 13.00 -0.15 -9.13
C ALA A 59 11.88 -0.21 -10.19
N VAL A 60 12.03 -1.05 -11.21
CA VAL A 60 11.07 -1.26 -12.31
C VAL A 60 10.16 -2.45 -12.03
N ALA A 61 10.68 -3.50 -11.40
CA ALA A 61 9.95 -4.73 -11.08
C ALA A 61 9.01 -4.60 -9.87
N ARG A 62 9.27 -3.65 -8.97
CA ARG A 62 8.52 -3.50 -7.72
C ARG A 62 7.04 -3.27 -8.02
N GLU A 63 6.18 -4.04 -7.34
CA GLU A 63 4.71 -3.96 -7.47
C GLU A 63 4.18 -4.25 -8.89
N ARG A 64 5.02 -4.80 -9.79
CA ARG A 64 4.64 -5.20 -11.15
C ARG A 64 4.55 -6.71 -11.26
N SER A 65 3.56 -7.17 -12.03
CA SER A 65 3.52 -8.56 -12.48
C SER A 65 4.61 -8.80 -13.52
N LEU A 66 5.32 -9.93 -13.43
CA LEU A 66 6.34 -10.36 -14.40
C LEU A 66 5.88 -11.66 -15.08
N GLU A 67 6.03 -11.75 -16.40
CA GLU A 67 5.80 -12.99 -17.16
C GLU A 67 7.16 -13.51 -17.66
N VAL A 68 7.47 -14.77 -17.34
CA VAL A 68 8.71 -15.45 -17.78
C VAL A 68 8.32 -16.65 -18.62
N ARG A 69 8.97 -16.82 -19.77
CA ARG A 69 8.85 -18.01 -20.61
C ARG A 69 10.19 -18.72 -20.70
N GLY A 70 10.17 -20.04 -20.57
CA GLY A 70 11.35 -20.87 -20.63
C GLY A 70 11.00 -22.32 -20.98
N THR A 71 12.02 -23.12 -21.19
CA THR A 71 11.90 -24.56 -21.41
C THR A 71 12.22 -25.30 -20.11
N PHE A 72 11.63 -26.47 -19.94
CA PHE A 72 11.90 -27.32 -18.80
C PHE A 72 13.34 -27.88 -18.87
N ASP A 73 14.04 -27.91 -17.73
CA ASP A 73 15.36 -28.52 -17.60
C ASP A 73 15.22 -29.96 -17.09
N GLU A 74 15.24 -30.91 -18.03
CA GLU A 74 15.12 -32.34 -17.72
C GLU A 74 16.34 -32.89 -16.96
N ALA A 75 17.51 -32.25 -17.09
CA ALA A 75 18.74 -32.74 -16.46
C ALA A 75 18.75 -32.55 -14.93
N HIS A 76 17.94 -31.60 -14.43
CA HIS A 76 17.88 -31.25 -13.00
C HIS A 76 16.46 -31.38 -12.42
N GLN A 77 15.62 -32.24 -13.00
CA GLN A 77 14.27 -32.48 -12.50
C GLN A 77 14.27 -33.26 -11.18
N ILE A 78 13.59 -32.73 -10.16
CA ILE A 78 13.32 -33.44 -8.90
C ILE A 78 11.81 -33.68 -8.79
N LEU A 79 11.40 -34.94 -8.59
CA LEU A 79 10.00 -35.30 -8.39
C LEU A 79 9.62 -35.15 -6.91
N LEU A 80 8.80 -34.14 -6.60
CA LEU A 80 8.24 -33.94 -5.25
C LEU A 80 6.93 -34.73 -5.11
N ALA A 81 7.00 -35.91 -4.51
CA ALA A 81 5.81 -36.68 -4.16
C ALA A 81 5.09 -36.09 -2.93
N GLY A 82 3.75 -36.12 -2.92
CA GLY A 82 2.94 -35.76 -1.74
C GLY A 82 2.38 -34.33 -1.66
N ARG A 83 2.48 -33.51 -2.73
CA ARG A 83 1.74 -32.24 -2.80
C ARG A 83 0.37 -32.42 -3.44
N ALA A 84 -0.69 -32.20 -2.66
CA ALA A 84 -2.02 -31.96 -3.20
C ALA A 84 -2.00 -30.65 -4.01
N HIS A 85 -2.41 -30.71 -5.28
CA HIS A 85 -2.55 -29.54 -6.14
C HIS A 85 -4.03 -29.17 -6.20
N GLY A 86 -4.39 -27.98 -5.69
CA GLY A 86 -5.78 -27.54 -5.54
C GLY A 86 -6.34 -27.93 -4.18
N GLY A 87 -6.32 -26.97 -3.24
CA GLY A 87 -7.23 -27.00 -2.10
C GLY A 87 -8.64 -26.63 -2.54
#